data_AF-A0A4Q3D5I0-F1
#
_entry.id   AF-A0A4Q3D5I0-F1
#
_cell.length_a   1.000
_cell.length_b   1.000
_cell.length_c   1.000
_cell.angle_alpha   90.00
_cell.angle_beta   90.00
_cell.angle_gamma   90.00
#
_symmetry.space_group_name_H-M   'P 1'
#
loop_
_entity.id
_entity.type
_entity.pdbx_description
1 polymer ?
#
loop_
_entity_poly.entity_id
_entity_poly.type
_entity_poly.pdbx_seq_one_letter_code
_entity_poly.pdbx_strand_id
1 'polypeptide(L)'
;MKPLAQIGFMPEALSTHPQPYRHYWQPGHPYKEIITGWAYPPKSYEKWGNLVYEWVKHCVKKYGQKEVESWYWEVWNEPNGDYWKGTVPEFYKLYDYAADGVKRALPTAKIGGCNVAGTGSAGGTKFLRGFLQHCISDTNYVTGKIGSPLDAVLFHAKGSPRLINGVVRMNMGTQLRDIEAGFKLVNSYPQIKNLPIILGESDPEGCAACGMQTNPENAYRNGTMFSSYTAASFAREYLLMDQYQVNFKGAVSWSFEFENQPWFYGFRDLATNGVDKPVLNVFRMFGKMSGNRVEVSGSNFYPLKTVRDSSVRNGEDIGGLASKDKNTASVMV
;
A
#
# COMPACT_ATOMS: atom_id res chain seq x y z
N MET A 1 17.02 3.24 -6.38
CA MET A 1 15.62 3.22 -5.92
C MET A 1 14.74 3.69 -7.05
N LYS A 2 13.49 3.22 -7.12
CA LYS A 2 12.52 3.57 -8.18
C LYS A 2 11.20 3.93 -7.52
N PRO A 3 10.45 4.92 -8.05
CA PRO A 3 9.16 5.28 -7.48
C PRO A 3 8.10 4.22 -7.80
N LEU A 4 7.27 3.93 -6.80
CA LEU A 4 5.85 3.66 -6.99
C LEU A 4 5.18 5.04 -7.01
N ALA A 5 4.87 5.54 -8.21
CA ALA A 5 4.48 6.92 -8.43
C ALA A 5 2.96 7.09 -8.25
N GLN A 6 2.56 7.74 -7.16
CA GLN A 6 1.16 8.07 -6.91
C GLN A 6 0.74 9.33 -7.67
N ILE A 7 -0.24 9.17 -8.56
CA ILE A 7 -0.91 10.25 -9.28
C ILE A 7 -2.00 10.83 -8.37
N GLY A 8 -1.63 11.88 -7.64
CA GLY A 8 -2.48 12.63 -6.72
C GLY A 8 -1.67 13.54 -5.81
N PHE A 9 -2.29 14.37 -4.98
CA PHE A 9 -3.73 14.66 -4.98
C PHE A 9 -4.10 15.75 -6.01
N MET A 10 -5.32 16.27 -5.96
CA MET A 10 -5.80 17.25 -6.95
C MET A 10 -5.10 18.60 -6.76
N PRO A 11 -4.49 19.18 -7.81
CA PRO A 11 -4.00 20.55 -7.75
C PRO A 11 -5.13 21.56 -7.53
N GLU A 12 -4.87 22.62 -6.76
CA GLU A 12 -5.86 23.67 -6.42
C GLU A 12 -6.58 24.22 -7.66
N ALA A 13 -5.82 24.52 -8.72
CA ALA A 13 -6.36 25.07 -9.96
C ALA A 13 -7.35 24.14 -10.68
N LEU A 14 -7.23 22.82 -10.46
CA LEU A 14 -8.10 21.82 -11.06
C LEU A 14 -9.22 21.37 -10.14
N SER A 15 -9.11 21.53 -8.81
CA SER A 15 -10.15 21.09 -7.88
C SER A 15 -11.49 21.78 -8.10
N THR A 16 -12.59 21.02 -8.05
CA THR A 16 -13.96 21.55 -8.04
C THR A 16 -14.27 22.38 -6.78
N HIS A 17 -13.58 22.12 -5.68
CA HIS A 17 -13.75 22.81 -4.40
C HIS A 17 -12.39 23.30 -3.90
N PRO A 18 -11.79 24.32 -4.54
CA PRO A 18 -10.42 24.70 -4.26
C PRO A 18 -10.24 25.37 -2.90
N GLN A 19 -11.29 25.90 -2.27
CA GLN A 19 -11.15 26.62 -0.99
C GLN A 19 -11.89 25.92 0.15
N PRO A 20 -11.24 25.74 1.32
CA PRO A 20 -9.81 25.95 1.57
C PRO A 20 -8.95 24.92 0.81
N TYR A 21 -7.79 25.29 0.27
CA TYR A 21 -6.85 24.32 -0.31
C TYR A 21 -5.81 23.86 0.70
N ARG A 22 -5.10 24.82 1.30
CA ARG A 22 -4.02 24.55 2.25
C ARG A 22 -4.59 24.08 3.57
N HIS A 23 -4.09 22.95 4.06
CA HIS A 23 -4.33 22.48 5.42
C HIS A 23 -3.12 22.75 6.30
N TYR A 24 -3.33 22.62 7.61
CA TYR A 24 -2.28 22.60 8.62
C TYR A 24 -2.42 21.32 9.41
N TRP A 25 -1.29 20.70 9.74
CA TRP A 25 -1.26 19.49 10.55
C TRP A 25 -0.40 19.74 11.79
N GLN A 26 -0.90 19.26 12.93
CA GLN A 26 -0.17 19.21 14.19
C GLN A 26 -0.50 17.89 14.90
N PRO A 27 0.45 17.28 15.64
CA PRO A 27 0.18 16.09 16.43
C PRO A 27 -1.03 16.29 17.36
N GLY A 28 -1.95 15.32 17.40
CA GLY A 28 -3.14 15.35 18.24
C GLY A 28 -4.36 16.07 17.64
N HIS A 29 -4.20 16.80 16.53
CA HIS A 29 -5.35 17.37 15.83
C HIS A 29 -6.17 16.30 15.09
N PRO A 30 -7.50 16.48 14.96
CA PRO A 30 -8.35 15.59 14.18
C PRO A 30 -7.84 15.46 12.74
N TYR A 31 -7.57 14.22 12.32
CA TYR A 31 -7.00 13.95 11.00
C TYR A 31 -7.88 14.47 9.86
N LYS A 32 -9.20 14.53 10.04
CA LYS A 32 -10.14 15.08 9.05
C LYS A 32 -9.89 16.54 8.69
N GLU A 33 -9.22 17.32 9.54
CA GLU A 33 -8.89 18.72 9.25
C GLU A 33 -7.90 18.87 8.09
N ILE A 34 -7.15 17.81 7.74
CA ILE A 34 -6.24 17.86 6.59
C ILE A 34 -6.97 17.67 5.25
N ILE A 35 -8.22 17.20 5.29
CA ILE A 35 -9.02 16.88 4.12
C ILE A 35 -9.67 18.15 3.59
N THR A 36 -9.03 18.77 2.61
CA THR A 36 -9.40 20.07 2.05
C THR A 36 -9.64 19.96 0.55
N GLY A 37 -9.51 21.06 -0.21
CA GLY A 37 -9.79 21.09 -1.64
C GLY A 37 -9.02 20.11 -2.50
N TRP A 38 -7.89 19.57 -2.04
CA TRP A 38 -7.13 18.55 -2.77
C TRP A 38 -7.85 17.20 -2.89
N ALA A 39 -8.86 16.92 -2.05
CA ALA A 39 -9.57 15.63 -2.02
C ALA A 39 -10.72 15.52 -3.05
N TYR A 40 -10.97 16.58 -3.83
CA TYR A 40 -12.12 16.69 -4.72
C TYR A 40 -11.78 16.36 -6.18
N PRO A 41 -12.78 15.95 -6.99
CA PRO A 41 -12.60 15.69 -8.41
C PRO A 41 -12.15 16.94 -9.19
N PRO A 42 -11.56 16.76 -10.39
CA PRO A 42 -11.15 17.87 -11.25
C PRO A 42 -12.37 18.55 -11.90
N LYS A 43 -12.27 19.86 -12.13
CA LYS A 43 -13.21 20.67 -12.93
C LYS A 43 -13.23 20.27 -14.40
N SER A 44 -12.10 19.77 -14.92
CA SER A 44 -11.96 19.22 -16.27
C SER A 44 -11.08 17.98 -16.22
N TYR A 45 -11.66 16.85 -16.62
CA TYR A 45 -10.95 15.57 -16.69
C TYR A 45 -9.93 15.57 -17.82
N GLU A 46 -10.19 16.29 -18.91
CA GLU A 46 -9.26 16.47 -20.03
C GLU A 46 -7.97 17.18 -19.56
N LYS A 47 -8.11 18.24 -18.76
CA LYS A 47 -6.95 18.93 -18.16
C LYS A 47 -6.22 18.04 -17.17
N TRP A 48 -6.93 17.24 -16.39
CA TRP A 48 -6.32 16.23 -15.51
C TRP A 48 -5.50 15.19 -16.30
N GLY A 49 -6.07 14.58 -17.32
CA GLY A 49 -5.35 13.61 -18.17
C GLY A 49 -4.15 14.23 -18.89
N ASN A 50 -4.25 15.50 -19.32
CA ASN A 50 -3.13 16.22 -19.93
C ASN A 50 -2.02 16.57 -18.93
N LEU A 51 -2.36 16.88 -17.68
CA LEU A 51 -1.36 17.05 -16.61
C LEU A 51 -0.56 15.76 -16.41
N VAL A 52 -1.25 14.62 -16.36
CA VAL A 52 -0.59 13.30 -16.23
C VAL A 52 0.29 13.01 -17.43
N TYR A 53 -0.20 13.26 -18.66
CA TYR A 53 0.58 13.11 -19.89
C TYR A 53 1.88 13.93 -19.87
N GLU A 54 1.81 15.23 -19.57
CA GLU A 54 2.99 16.09 -19.55
C GLU A 54 3.96 15.71 -18.41
N TRP A 55 3.44 15.25 -17.27
CA TRP A 55 4.29 14.76 -16.18
C TRP A 55 5.08 13.50 -16.58
N VAL A 56 4.42 12.49 -17.15
CA VAL A 56 5.08 11.26 -17.60
C VAL A 56 6.09 11.56 -18.72
N LYS A 57 5.70 12.40 -19.70
CA LYS A 57 6.59 12.84 -20.77
C LYS A 57 7.82 13.59 -20.25
N HIS A 58 7.65 14.45 -19.24
CA HIS A 58 8.76 15.10 -18.56
C HIS A 58 9.69 14.07 -17.90
N CYS A 59 9.15 13.10 -17.17
CA CYS A 59 9.93 12.03 -16.55
C CYS A 59 10.70 11.21 -17.60
N VAL A 60 10.07 10.85 -18.73
CA VAL A 60 10.74 10.14 -19.83
C VAL A 60 11.88 10.96 -20.40
N LYS A 61 11.67 12.26 -20.64
CA LYS A 61 12.71 13.17 -21.13
C LYS A 61 13.88 13.28 -20.15
N LYS A 62 13.60 13.35 -18.84
CA LYS A 62 14.60 13.60 -17.80
C LYS A 62 15.38 12.35 -17.41
N TYR A 63 14.72 11.21 -17.29
CA TYR A 63 15.31 9.97 -16.76
C TYR A 63 15.52 8.88 -17.81
N GLY A 64 14.97 9.06 -19.02
CA GLY A 64 15.01 8.10 -20.11
C GLY A 64 13.87 7.08 -20.07
N GLN A 65 13.45 6.63 -21.25
CA GLN A 65 12.32 5.72 -21.41
C GLN A 65 12.44 4.43 -20.58
N LYS A 66 13.57 3.71 -20.72
CA LYS A 66 13.80 2.43 -20.01
C LYS A 66 13.67 2.55 -18.50
N GLU A 67 14.07 3.69 -17.94
CA GLU A 67 13.95 3.93 -16.51
C GLU A 67 12.48 4.10 -16.13
N VAL A 68 11.73 4.96 -16.83
CA VAL A 68 10.32 5.20 -16.52
C VAL A 68 9.42 4.00 -16.81
N GLU A 69 9.73 3.17 -17.81
CA GLU A 69 9.06 1.89 -18.07
C GLU A 69 9.14 0.93 -16.89
N SER A 70 10.18 1.07 -16.07
CA SER A 70 10.37 0.19 -14.91
C SER A 70 9.56 0.61 -13.68
N TRP A 71 9.04 1.85 -13.66
CA TRP A 71 8.21 2.37 -12.57
C TRP A 71 6.81 1.75 -12.59
N TYR A 72 6.08 1.89 -11.48
CA TYR A 72 4.64 1.66 -11.42
C TYR A 72 3.97 2.99 -11.14
N TRP A 73 2.89 3.29 -11.87
CA TRP A 73 2.05 4.45 -11.64
C TRP A 73 0.75 3.98 -10.97
N GLU A 74 0.33 4.65 -9.92
CA GLU A 74 -0.93 4.35 -9.23
C GLU A 74 -1.79 5.59 -9.16
N VAL A 75 -3.12 5.44 -9.23
CA VAL A 75 -4.03 6.60 -9.22
C VAL A 75 -4.68 6.74 -7.85
N TRP A 76 -4.46 7.90 -7.24
CA TRP A 76 -5.04 8.29 -5.96
C TRP A 76 -4.63 7.42 -4.76
N ASN A 77 -5.16 7.78 -3.60
CA ASN A 77 -4.98 7.06 -2.33
C ASN A 77 -6.33 6.91 -1.62
N GLU A 78 -6.67 5.69 -1.21
CA GLU A 78 -7.85 5.38 -0.39
C GLU A 78 -9.15 6.07 -0.85
N PRO A 79 -9.54 5.92 -2.14
CA PRO A 79 -10.72 6.59 -2.69
C PRO A 79 -12.04 6.08 -2.09
N ASN A 80 -12.01 5.00 -1.32
CA ASN A 80 -13.13 4.49 -0.54
C ASN A 80 -13.28 5.17 0.84
N GLY A 81 -12.37 6.07 1.20
CA GLY A 81 -12.34 6.80 2.46
C GLY A 81 -12.47 8.31 2.29
N ASP A 82 -11.92 9.07 3.25
CA ASP A 82 -12.05 10.53 3.29
C ASP A 82 -11.25 11.25 2.20
N TYR A 83 -10.29 10.59 1.56
CA TYR A 83 -9.36 11.23 0.62
C TYR A 83 -9.97 11.46 -0.75
N TRP A 84 -11.19 10.97 -1.00
CA TRP A 84 -11.95 11.22 -2.20
C TRP A 84 -13.33 11.76 -1.84
N LYS A 85 -13.69 12.93 -2.38
CA LYS A 85 -14.98 13.58 -2.16
C LYS A 85 -15.91 13.51 -3.38
N GLY A 86 -15.48 12.86 -4.45
CA GLY A 86 -16.33 12.54 -5.60
C GLY A 86 -17.11 11.24 -5.38
N THR A 87 -17.92 10.90 -6.37
CA THR A 87 -18.62 9.62 -6.46
C THR A 87 -17.71 8.50 -6.97
N VAL A 88 -18.15 7.25 -6.84
CA VAL A 88 -17.43 6.08 -7.38
C VAL A 88 -17.26 6.15 -8.92
N PRO A 89 -18.29 6.48 -9.72
CA PRO A 89 -18.11 6.67 -11.16
C PRO A 89 -17.16 7.82 -11.52
N GLU A 90 -17.15 8.90 -10.74
CA GLU A 90 -16.18 9.99 -10.92
C GLU A 90 -14.74 9.52 -10.64
N PHE A 91 -14.54 8.63 -9.69
CA PHE A 91 -13.23 8.02 -9.46
C PHE A 91 -12.80 7.14 -10.65
N TYR A 92 -13.71 6.34 -11.22
CA TYR A 92 -13.40 5.55 -12.42
C TYR A 92 -13.06 6.45 -13.61
N LYS A 93 -13.79 7.56 -13.77
CA LYS A 93 -13.45 8.58 -14.77
C LYS A 93 -12.08 9.22 -14.50
N LEU A 94 -11.73 9.50 -13.24
CA LEU A 94 -10.41 10.03 -12.86
C LEU A 94 -9.30 9.06 -13.27
N TYR A 95 -9.51 7.77 -12.98
CA TYR A 95 -8.60 6.70 -13.36
C TYR A 95 -8.40 6.61 -14.87
N ASP A 96 -9.47 6.60 -15.66
CA ASP A 96 -9.39 6.46 -17.11
C ASP A 96 -8.62 7.61 -17.77
N TYR A 97 -8.84 8.85 -17.32
CA TYR A 97 -8.10 10.00 -17.83
C TYR A 97 -6.64 10.01 -17.38
N ALA A 98 -6.32 9.53 -16.18
CA ALA A 98 -4.94 9.35 -15.75
C ALA A 98 -4.24 8.24 -16.56
N ALA A 99 -4.89 7.10 -16.72
CA ALA A 99 -4.39 5.97 -17.49
C ALA A 99 -4.15 6.32 -18.96
N ASP A 100 -5.09 7.02 -19.59
CA ASP A 100 -4.91 7.55 -20.95
C ASP A 100 -3.70 8.51 -21.02
N GLY A 101 -3.58 9.44 -20.07
CA GLY A 101 -2.42 10.35 -19.99
C GLY A 101 -1.09 9.60 -19.92
N VAL A 102 -0.99 8.59 -19.04
CA VAL A 102 0.20 7.72 -18.91
C VAL A 102 0.47 6.99 -20.22
N LYS A 103 -0.52 6.30 -20.80
CA LYS A 103 -0.34 5.46 -21.98
C LYS A 103 -0.08 6.26 -23.25
N ARG A 104 -0.61 7.48 -23.38
CA ARG A 104 -0.24 8.40 -24.48
C ARG A 104 1.21 8.87 -24.38
N ALA A 105 1.72 9.12 -23.18
CA ALA A 105 3.09 9.58 -22.98
C ALA A 105 4.12 8.45 -23.12
N LEU A 106 3.77 7.26 -22.63
CA LEU A 106 4.59 6.06 -22.68
C LEU A 106 3.69 4.82 -22.71
N PRO A 107 3.38 4.25 -23.89
CA PRO A 107 2.44 3.13 -24.03
C PRO A 107 2.79 1.88 -23.20
N THR A 108 4.08 1.67 -22.93
CA THR A 108 4.64 0.55 -22.17
C THR A 108 4.73 0.79 -20.66
N ALA A 109 4.39 1.99 -20.17
CA ALA A 109 4.40 2.31 -18.74
C ALA A 109 3.34 1.47 -18.00
N LYS A 110 3.66 1.02 -16.80
CA LYS A 110 2.76 0.21 -15.97
C LYS A 110 1.89 1.09 -15.08
N ILE A 111 0.58 0.95 -15.15
CA ILE A 111 -0.38 1.66 -14.29
C ILE A 111 -1.30 0.71 -13.53
N GLY A 112 -1.69 1.07 -12.31
CA GLY A 112 -2.58 0.25 -11.49
C GLY A 112 -3.40 1.04 -10.47
N GLY A 113 -4.21 0.30 -9.71
CA GLY A 113 -5.05 0.85 -8.67
C GLY A 113 -5.80 -0.21 -7.87
N CYS A 114 -6.70 0.16 -6.96
CA CYS A 114 -7.11 1.54 -6.64
C CYS A 114 -6.72 2.00 -5.23
N ASN A 115 -5.79 1.30 -4.56
CA ASN A 115 -5.28 1.66 -3.24
C ASN A 115 -6.37 1.85 -2.18
N VAL A 116 -7.36 0.93 -2.16
CA VAL A 116 -8.41 0.98 -1.13
C VAL A 116 -7.86 0.71 0.26
N ALA A 117 -8.42 1.40 1.25
CA ALA A 117 -8.20 1.11 2.67
C ALA A 117 -9.11 -0.02 3.15
N GLY A 118 -8.63 -0.83 4.10
CA GLY A 118 -9.45 -1.82 4.79
C GLY A 118 -10.11 -2.81 3.83
N THR A 119 -9.30 -3.47 3.02
CA THR A 119 -9.74 -4.33 1.90
C THR A 119 -10.74 -5.41 2.32
N GLY A 120 -10.62 -5.97 3.52
CA GLY A 120 -11.53 -6.97 4.08
C GLY A 120 -12.84 -6.42 4.64
N SER A 121 -13.00 -5.09 4.70
CA SER A 121 -14.28 -4.47 5.05
C SER A 121 -15.28 -4.56 3.91
N ALA A 122 -16.59 -4.52 4.23
CA ALA A 122 -17.64 -4.55 3.22
C ALA A 122 -17.51 -3.40 2.20
N GLY A 123 -17.15 -2.20 2.67
CA GLY A 123 -16.93 -1.02 1.82
C GLY A 123 -15.69 -1.16 0.94
N GLY A 124 -14.55 -1.53 1.52
CA GLY A 124 -13.29 -1.73 0.79
C GLY A 124 -13.39 -2.83 -0.27
N THR A 125 -13.95 -4.00 0.09
CA THR A 125 -14.20 -5.10 -0.85
C THR A 125 -15.14 -4.67 -1.98
N LYS A 126 -16.23 -3.97 -1.67
CA LYS A 126 -17.19 -3.49 -2.68
C LYS A 126 -16.52 -2.52 -3.66
N PHE A 127 -15.72 -1.58 -3.15
CA PHE A 127 -15.04 -0.59 -3.96
C PHE A 127 -13.99 -1.25 -4.88
N LEU A 128 -13.12 -2.11 -4.33
CA LEU A 128 -12.12 -2.82 -5.12
C LEU A 128 -12.79 -3.70 -6.19
N ARG A 129 -13.86 -4.42 -5.84
CA ARG A 129 -14.62 -5.23 -6.80
C ARG A 129 -15.14 -4.38 -7.96
N GLY A 130 -15.76 -3.25 -7.65
CA GLY A 130 -16.30 -2.35 -8.66
C GLY A 130 -15.21 -1.77 -9.56
N PHE A 131 -14.06 -1.40 -8.99
CA PHE A 131 -12.92 -0.91 -9.77
C PHE A 131 -12.35 -1.97 -10.72
N LEU A 132 -12.20 -3.21 -10.25
CA LEU A 132 -11.74 -4.32 -11.10
C LEU A 132 -12.76 -4.62 -12.22
N GLN A 133 -14.05 -4.55 -11.92
CA GLN A 133 -15.11 -4.67 -12.93
C GLN A 133 -15.02 -3.54 -13.97
N HIS A 134 -14.85 -2.30 -13.53
CA HIS A 134 -14.65 -1.16 -14.43
C HIS A 134 -13.50 -1.41 -15.42
N CYS A 135 -12.36 -1.85 -14.90
CA CYS A 135 -11.18 -2.13 -15.73
C CYS A 135 -11.36 -3.31 -16.70
N ILE A 136 -12.23 -4.28 -16.39
CA ILE A 136 -12.40 -5.50 -17.20
C ILE A 136 -13.54 -5.36 -18.21
N SER A 137 -14.68 -4.77 -17.82
CA SER A 137 -15.94 -4.92 -18.54
C SER A 137 -16.73 -3.64 -18.77
N ASP A 138 -16.44 -2.54 -18.08
CA ASP A 138 -17.22 -1.32 -18.27
C ASP A 138 -16.62 -0.47 -19.41
N THR A 139 -17.40 0.50 -19.89
CA THR A 139 -16.95 1.41 -20.93
C THR A 139 -16.00 2.45 -20.36
N ASN A 140 -14.79 2.50 -20.90
CA ASN A 140 -13.79 3.50 -20.56
C ASN A 140 -14.23 4.91 -20.97
N TYR A 141 -14.15 5.85 -20.03
CA TYR A 141 -14.64 7.23 -20.17
C TYR A 141 -13.89 8.09 -21.19
N VAL A 142 -12.69 7.69 -21.62
CA VAL A 142 -11.88 8.43 -22.61
C VAL A 142 -12.03 7.80 -23.99
N THR A 143 -11.87 6.49 -24.08
CA THR A 143 -11.78 5.78 -25.36
C THR A 143 -13.12 5.29 -25.89
N GLY A 144 -14.15 5.20 -25.03
CA GLY A 144 -15.45 4.61 -25.36
C GLY A 144 -15.40 3.09 -25.61
N LYS A 145 -14.26 2.43 -25.37
CA LYS A 145 -14.08 0.98 -25.51
C LYS A 145 -14.32 0.27 -24.18
N ILE A 146 -14.53 -1.04 -24.24
CA ILE A 146 -14.64 -1.87 -23.04
C ILE A 146 -13.26 -2.05 -22.39
N GLY A 147 -13.21 -1.83 -21.08
CA GLY A 147 -12.05 -2.02 -20.22
C GLY A 147 -11.10 -0.83 -20.17
N SER A 148 -10.36 -0.75 -19.06
CA SER A 148 -9.36 0.29 -18.79
C SER A 148 -7.99 -0.34 -18.54
N PRO A 149 -6.88 0.35 -18.88
CA PRO A 149 -5.55 -0.20 -18.67
C PRO A 149 -5.32 -0.55 -17.20
N LEU A 150 -4.86 -1.77 -16.91
CA LEU A 150 -4.57 -2.26 -15.57
C LEU A 150 -3.38 -3.24 -15.63
N ASP A 151 -2.23 -2.80 -15.16
CA ASP A 151 -0.96 -3.55 -15.16
C ASP A 151 -0.58 -4.06 -13.76
N ALA A 152 -1.24 -3.57 -12.71
CA ALA A 152 -1.11 -4.04 -11.33
C ALA A 152 -2.36 -3.74 -10.51
N VAL A 153 -2.69 -4.60 -9.55
CA VAL A 153 -3.74 -4.35 -8.55
C VAL A 153 -3.08 -3.91 -7.25
N LEU A 154 -3.55 -2.81 -6.68
CA LEU A 154 -3.02 -2.24 -5.45
C LEU A 154 -4.11 -1.99 -4.42
N PHE A 155 -3.81 -2.30 -3.17
CA PHE A 155 -4.68 -2.06 -2.02
C PHE A 155 -3.86 -2.01 -0.73
N HIS A 156 -4.45 -1.51 0.35
CA HIS A 156 -3.80 -1.39 1.65
C HIS A 156 -4.29 -2.47 2.62
N ALA A 157 -3.41 -2.84 3.54
CA ALA A 157 -3.73 -3.75 4.63
C ALA A 157 -3.01 -3.31 5.90
N LYS A 158 -3.75 -3.18 7.00
CA LYS A 158 -3.18 -2.67 8.26
C LYS A 158 -3.49 -3.61 9.41
N GLY A 159 -2.55 -3.70 10.37
CA GLY A 159 -2.82 -4.34 11.65
C GLY A 159 -3.70 -3.48 12.56
N SER A 160 -3.84 -3.90 13.82
CA SER A 160 -4.62 -3.14 14.81
C SER A 160 -4.10 -3.34 16.24
N PRO A 161 -2.96 -2.74 16.61
CA PRO A 161 -2.43 -2.80 17.96
C PRO A 161 -3.40 -2.09 18.90
N ARG A 162 -3.41 -2.54 20.15
CA ARG A 162 -4.18 -1.92 21.23
C ARG A 162 -3.33 -1.92 22.49
N LEU A 163 -3.48 -0.89 23.31
CA LEU A 163 -2.99 -0.91 24.67
C LEU A 163 -4.01 -1.68 25.53
N ILE A 164 -3.59 -2.78 26.15
CA ILE A 164 -4.42 -3.58 27.04
C ILE A 164 -3.68 -3.73 28.35
N ASN A 165 -4.24 -3.18 29.43
CA ASN A 165 -3.65 -3.20 30.78
C ASN A 165 -2.19 -2.70 30.78
N GLY A 166 -1.91 -1.61 30.06
CA GLY A 166 -0.56 -1.02 29.95
C GLY A 166 0.41 -1.76 29.02
N VAL A 167 -0.01 -2.85 28.37
CA VAL A 167 0.81 -3.62 27.45
C VAL A 167 0.31 -3.45 26.01
N VAL A 168 1.22 -3.15 25.08
CA VAL A 168 0.89 -3.13 23.66
C VAL A 168 0.66 -4.56 23.18
N ARG A 169 -0.56 -4.83 22.69
CA ARG A 169 -0.94 -6.09 22.05
C ARG A 169 -1.10 -5.87 20.55
N MET A 170 -0.21 -6.44 19.76
CA MET A 170 -0.27 -6.40 18.29
C MET A 170 -1.42 -7.25 17.73
N ASN A 171 -1.86 -6.94 16.52
CA ASN A 171 -2.89 -7.72 15.83
C ASN A 171 -2.62 -7.82 14.32
N MET A 172 -1.79 -8.80 13.96
CA MET A 172 -1.49 -9.14 12.57
C MET A 172 -2.66 -9.82 11.85
N GLY A 173 -3.57 -10.46 12.59
CA GLY A 173 -4.74 -11.11 12.00
C GLY A 173 -5.61 -10.14 11.21
N THR A 174 -5.73 -8.89 11.67
CA THR A 174 -6.44 -7.85 10.91
C THR A 174 -5.79 -7.59 9.55
N GLN A 175 -4.48 -7.40 9.52
CA GLN A 175 -3.72 -7.18 8.28
C GLN A 175 -3.84 -8.37 7.32
N LEU A 176 -3.66 -9.59 7.84
CA LEU A 176 -3.73 -10.81 7.03
C LEU A 176 -5.12 -11.07 6.45
N ARG A 177 -6.20 -10.68 7.15
CA ARG A 177 -7.57 -10.77 6.61
C ARG A 177 -7.81 -9.75 5.50
N ASP A 178 -7.26 -8.54 5.59
CA ASP A 178 -7.31 -7.57 4.50
C ASP A 178 -6.55 -8.07 3.26
N ILE A 179 -5.36 -8.62 3.46
CA ILE A 179 -4.55 -9.22 2.38
C ILE A 179 -5.29 -10.39 1.74
N GLU A 180 -5.80 -11.31 2.55
CA GLU A 180 -6.59 -12.46 2.10
C GLU A 180 -7.79 -12.03 1.26
N ALA A 181 -8.54 -11.01 1.69
CA ALA A 181 -9.69 -10.50 0.96
C ALA A 181 -9.30 -9.98 -0.43
N GLY A 182 -8.23 -9.20 -0.51
CA GLY A 182 -7.70 -8.69 -1.78
C GLY A 182 -7.20 -9.81 -2.71
N PHE A 183 -6.41 -10.76 -2.18
CA PHE A 183 -5.90 -11.89 -2.96
C PHE A 183 -7.03 -12.78 -3.47
N LYS A 184 -8.00 -13.11 -2.62
CA LYS A 184 -9.17 -13.91 -3.00
C LYS A 184 -10.01 -13.21 -4.07
N LEU A 185 -10.15 -11.89 -3.97
CA LEU A 185 -10.88 -11.10 -4.97
C LEU A 185 -10.15 -11.10 -6.31
N VAL A 186 -8.85 -10.81 -6.35
CA VAL A 186 -8.06 -10.82 -7.60
C VAL A 186 -8.07 -12.20 -8.26
N ASN A 187 -7.88 -13.27 -7.46
CA ASN A 187 -7.93 -14.64 -7.97
C ASN A 187 -9.31 -15.03 -8.57
N SER A 188 -10.39 -14.37 -8.14
CA SER A 188 -11.74 -14.63 -8.68
C SER A 188 -11.97 -14.12 -10.11
N TYR A 189 -11.04 -13.35 -10.68
CA TYR A 189 -11.10 -12.83 -12.05
C TYR A 189 -10.01 -13.46 -12.93
N PRO A 190 -10.34 -14.46 -13.77
CA PRO A 190 -9.37 -15.12 -14.64
C PRO A 190 -8.57 -14.18 -15.56
N GLN A 191 -9.16 -13.05 -15.94
CA GLN A 191 -8.56 -12.04 -16.82
C GLN A 191 -7.37 -11.32 -16.16
N ILE A 192 -7.36 -11.20 -14.83
CA ILE A 192 -6.39 -10.37 -14.09
C ILE A 192 -5.67 -11.10 -12.96
N LYS A 193 -6.00 -12.37 -12.66
CA LYS A 193 -5.41 -13.12 -11.54
C LYS A 193 -3.88 -13.24 -11.58
N ASN A 194 -3.29 -13.08 -12.76
CA ASN A 194 -1.83 -13.13 -12.96
C ASN A 194 -1.16 -11.74 -12.89
N LEU A 195 -1.94 -10.66 -12.80
CA LEU A 195 -1.39 -9.32 -12.65
C LEU A 195 -0.64 -9.20 -11.30
N PRO A 196 0.48 -8.46 -11.26
CA PRO A 196 1.14 -8.10 -10.02
C PRO A 196 0.16 -7.49 -9.01
N ILE A 197 0.18 -8.01 -7.79
CA ILE A 197 -0.48 -7.41 -6.63
C ILE A 197 0.57 -6.70 -5.80
N ILE A 198 0.38 -5.42 -5.53
CA ILE A 198 1.26 -4.60 -4.68
C ILE A 198 0.44 -4.14 -3.48
N LEU A 199 0.93 -4.38 -2.27
CA LEU A 199 0.34 -3.77 -1.07
C LEU A 199 0.91 -2.34 -0.97
N GLY A 200 0.13 -1.34 -1.38
CA GLY A 200 0.55 0.07 -1.43
C GLY A 200 0.87 0.65 -0.05
N GLU A 201 0.26 0.07 0.99
CA GLU A 201 0.64 0.27 2.38
C GLU A 201 0.35 -1.00 3.21
N SER A 202 1.38 -1.58 3.84
CA SER A 202 1.28 -2.82 4.65
C SER A 202 2.01 -2.67 5.98
N ASP A 203 1.31 -2.18 7.00
CA ASP A 203 1.93 -1.80 8.29
C ASP A 203 1.12 -2.31 9.49
N PRO A 204 1.73 -2.35 10.70
CA PRO A 204 1.01 -2.80 11.88
C PRO A 204 -0.19 -1.93 12.28
N GLU A 205 -0.30 -0.69 11.81
CA GLU A 205 -1.50 0.16 11.89
C GLU A 205 -1.51 1.31 10.87
N GLY A 206 -2.53 2.17 10.86
CA GLY A 206 -2.74 3.18 9.81
C GLY A 206 -1.86 4.44 9.91
N CYS A 207 -1.75 5.08 11.07
CA CYS A 207 -1.29 6.46 11.19
C CYS A 207 0.21 6.59 11.50
N ALA A 208 1.07 6.73 10.48
CA ALA A 208 2.52 6.90 10.70
C ALA A 208 2.88 8.10 11.59
N ALA A 209 2.15 9.21 11.45
CA ALA A 209 2.40 10.46 12.16
C ALA A 209 1.71 10.52 13.55
N CYS A 210 1.15 9.41 14.04
CA CYS A 210 0.57 9.34 15.38
C CYS A 210 1.61 8.77 16.35
N GLY A 211 2.18 9.62 17.21
CA GLY A 211 3.25 9.23 18.15
C GLY A 211 2.72 8.52 19.41
N MET A 212 3.63 7.93 20.19
CA MET A 212 3.24 7.15 21.38
C MET A 212 2.69 8.00 22.54
N GLN A 213 2.88 9.32 22.51
CA GLN A 213 2.28 10.21 23.51
C GLN A 213 0.76 10.38 23.30
N THR A 214 0.31 10.46 22.04
CA THR A 214 -1.12 10.57 21.69
C THR A 214 -1.77 9.21 21.47
N ASN A 215 -0.98 8.21 21.07
CA ASN A 215 -1.40 6.85 20.76
C ASN A 215 -0.45 5.85 21.43
N PRO A 216 -0.58 5.61 22.75
CA PRO A 216 0.34 4.76 23.50
C PRO A 216 0.53 3.35 22.92
N GLU A 217 -0.47 2.83 22.20
CA GLU A 217 -0.37 1.58 21.45
C GLU A 217 0.75 1.58 20.39
N ASN A 218 1.20 2.74 19.92
CA ASN A 218 2.29 2.88 18.94
C ASN A 218 3.70 2.77 19.55
N ALA A 219 3.81 2.56 20.87
CA ALA A 219 5.10 2.35 21.54
C ALA A 219 5.89 1.15 20.98
N TYR A 220 5.24 0.19 20.31
CA TYR A 220 5.89 -0.96 19.66
C TYR A 220 6.98 -0.54 18.65
N ARG A 221 6.84 0.66 18.06
CA ARG A 221 7.70 1.16 16.96
C ARG A 221 9.14 1.38 17.37
N ASN A 222 9.42 1.62 18.66
CA ASN A 222 10.77 1.90 19.15
C ASN A 222 11.54 0.63 19.58
N GLY A 223 10.87 -0.52 19.65
CA GLY A 223 11.46 -1.78 20.12
C GLY A 223 11.52 -2.86 19.04
N THR A 224 11.94 -4.06 19.46
CA THR A 224 12.00 -5.25 18.59
C THR A 224 10.63 -5.79 18.20
N MET A 225 9.55 -5.37 18.87
CA MET A 225 8.19 -5.77 18.52
C MET A 225 7.82 -5.35 17.08
N PHE A 226 8.26 -4.18 16.61
CA PHE A 226 8.08 -3.79 15.21
C PHE A 226 8.87 -4.71 14.27
N SER A 227 10.14 -5.00 14.58
CA SER A 227 10.97 -5.93 13.80
C SER A 227 10.32 -7.31 13.68
N SER A 228 9.94 -7.93 14.79
CA SER A 228 9.34 -9.26 14.83
C SER A 228 8.01 -9.30 14.09
N TYR A 229 7.16 -8.27 14.25
CA TYR A 229 5.91 -8.17 13.51
C TYR A 229 6.17 -8.12 12.00
N THR A 230 7.06 -7.24 11.53
CA THR A 230 7.36 -7.07 10.10
C THR A 230 7.95 -8.35 9.49
N ALA A 231 8.89 -9.01 10.16
CA ALA A 231 9.44 -10.28 9.70
C ALA A 231 8.34 -11.35 9.58
N ALA A 232 7.53 -11.50 10.63
CA ALA A 232 6.48 -12.50 10.70
C ALA A 232 5.30 -12.25 9.75
N SER A 233 4.98 -10.99 9.43
CA SER A 233 3.89 -10.64 8.49
C SER A 233 4.29 -10.95 7.05
N PHE A 234 5.50 -10.56 6.63
CA PHE A 234 5.99 -10.84 5.27
C PHE A 234 6.10 -12.34 4.98
N ALA A 235 6.56 -13.14 5.95
CA ALA A 235 6.55 -14.59 5.80
C ALA A 235 5.14 -15.14 5.49
N ARG A 236 4.11 -14.58 6.14
CA ARG A 236 2.70 -14.98 5.98
C ARG A 236 2.01 -14.39 4.76
N GLU A 237 2.44 -13.22 4.29
CA GLU A 237 2.03 -12.66 2.99
C GLU A 237 2.38 -13.64 1.85
N TYR A 238 3.56 -14.26 1.88
CA TYR A 238 3.94 -15.28 0.91
C TYR A 238 3.16 -16.60 1.06
N LEU A 239 2.79 -17.00 2.28
CA LEU A 239 1.91 -18.15 2.48
C LEU A 239 0.49 -17.89 1.94
N LEU A 240 -0.02 -16.67 2.07
CA LEU A 240 -1.28 -16.26 1.43
C LEU A 240 -1.16 -16.26 -0.09
N MET A 241 -0.03 -15.79 -0.62
CA MET A 241 0.24 -15.82 -2.06
C MET A 241 0.16 -17.26 -2.60
N ASP A 242 0.76 -18.22 -1.90
CA ASP A 242 0.71 -19.64 -2.27
C ASP A 242 -0.71 -20.20 -2.19
N GLN A 243 -1.42 -19.93 -1.09
CA GLN A 243 -2.77 -20.42 -0.85
C GLN A 243 -3.77 -19.94 -1.92
N TYR A 244 -3.63 -18.69 -2.37
CA TYR A 244 -4.53 -18.07 -3.34
C TYR A 244 -4.00 -18.07 -4.78
N GLN A 245 -2.78 -18.56 -5.01
CA GLN A 245 -2.15 -18.66 -6.32
C GLN A 245 -2.15 -17.34 -7.10
N VAL A 246 -1.84 -16.24 -6.41
CA VAL A 246 -1.78 -14.89 -6.98
C VAL A 246 -0.33 -14.42 -7.18
N ASN A 247 -0.13 -13.41 -8.02
CA ASN A 247 1.18 -12.81 -8.27
C ASN A 247 1.48 -11.68 -7.27
N PHE A 248 1.79 -12.01 -6.01
CA PHE A 248 2.19 -10.99 -5.03
C PHE A 248 3.60 -10.46 -5.34
N LYS A 249 3.67 -9.17 -5.68
CA LYS A 249 4.91 -8.51 -6.11
C LYS A 249 5.72 -7.94 -4.96
N GLY A 250 5.05 -7.47 -3.92
CA GLY A 250 5.68 -6.87 -2.75
C GLY A 250 4.76 -5.92 -2.01
N ALA A 251 5.24 -5.46 -0.86
CA ALA A 251 4.52 -4.56 0.02
C ALA A 251 5.38 -3.34 0.37
N VAL A 252 4.74 -2.19 0.44
CA VAL A 252 5.36 -0.93 0.87
C VAL A 252 5.09 -0.76 2.36
N SER A 253 6.15 -0.52 3.14
CA SER A 253 5.96 0.05 4.48
C SER A 253 5.76 1.54 4.34
N TRP A 254 4.64 2.04 4.87
CA TRP A 254 4.33 3.46 4.83
C TRP A 254 5.04 4.18 5.98
N SER A 255 6.37 4.17 5.91
CA SER A 255 7.29 4.78 6.88
C SER A 255 7.91 6.05 6.28
N PHE A 256 8.16 7.07 7.11
CA PHE A 256 8.70 8.36 6.67
C PHE A 256 9.90 8.82 7.49
N GLU A 257 10.57 9.82 6.95
CA GLU A 257 11.43 10.72 7.71
C GLU A 257 10.57 11.82 8.35
N PHE A 258 10.78 12.07 9.64
CA PHE A 258 10.10 13.12 10.39
C PHE A 258 11.13 14.11 10.93
N GLU A 259 11.30 15.22 10.23
CA GLU A 259 12.28 16.25 10.59
C GLU A 259 11.88 17.03 11.86
N ASN A 260 12.89 17.41 12.64
CA ASN A 260 12.73 18.24 13.84
C ASN A 260 11.75 17.68 14.88
N GLN A 261 11.66 16.35 14.98
CA GLN A 261 10.79 15.67 15.95
C GLN A 261 11.60 15.08 17.12
N PRO A 262 10.98 14.92 18.31
CA PRO A 262 11.63 14.30 19.44
C PRO A 262 12.15 12.89 19.12
N TRP A 263 13.28 12.56 19.72
CA TRP A 263 13.86 11.22 19.63
C TRP A 263 12.87 10.18 20.13
N PHE A 264 12.70 9.11 19.35
CA PHE A 264 11.83 7.99 19.73
C PHE A 264 10.40 8.42 20.11
N TYR A 265 9.86 9.49 19.50
CA TYR A 265 8.47 9.91 19.72
C TYR A 265 7.43 8.84 19.33
N GLY A 266 7.88 7.79 18.65
CA GLY A 266 7.03 6.67 18.25
C GLY A 266 6.28 6.94 16.96
N PHE A 267 6.78 7.79 16.06
CA PHE A 267 6.32 7.82 14.66
C PHE A 267 6.76 6.57 13.90
N ARG A 268 6.06 6.24 12.82
CA ARG A 268 6.44 5.15 11.92
C ARG A 268 7.55 5.64 10.99
N ASP A 269 8.75 5.63 11.54
CA ASP A 269 10.01 5.87 10.85
C ASP A 269 10.89 4.62 11.01
N LEU A 270 11.92 4.50 10.17
CA LEU A 270 12.92 3.44 10.28
C LEU A 270 14.17 3.89 11.05
N ALA A 271 14.30 5.18 11.30
CA ALA A 271 15.35 5.82 12.06
C ALA A 271 14.83 7.14 12.64
N THR A 272 15.34 7.52 13.81
CA THR A 272 15.05 8.80 14.44
C THR A 272 16.33 9.59 14.59
N ASN A 273 16.39 10.80 14.03
CA ASN A 273 17.56 11.68 14.10
C ASN A 273 18.88 10.97 13.71
N GLY A 274 18.84 10.14 12.66
CA GLY A 274 20.00 9.38 12.18
C GLY A 274 20.34 8.10 12.97
N VAL A 275 19.59 7.76 14.02
CA VAL A 275 19.74 6.49 14.74
C VAL A 275 18.72 5.48 14.25
N ASP A 276 19.22 4.40 13.67
CA ASP A 276 18.44 3.29 13.14
C ASP A 276 17.58 2.63 14.22
N LYS A 277 16.29 2.44 13.93
CA LYS A 277 15.41 1.61 14.76
C LYS A 277 15.62 0.12 14.44
N PRO A 278 15.33 -0.79 15.38
CA PRO A 278 15.55 -2.23 15.18
C PRO A 278 14.86 -2.79 13.92
N VAL A 279 13.73 -2.23 13.50
CA VAL A 279 12.98 -2.69 12.32
C VAL A 279 13.77 -2.52 11.02
N LEU A 280 14.66 -1.53 10.92
CA LEU A 280 15.45 -1.29 9.72
C LEU A 280 16.36 -2.49 9.40
N ASN A 281 16.82 -3.21 10.42
CA ASN A 281 17.60 -4.42 10.20
C ASN A 281 16.79 -5.53 9.52
N VAL A 282 15.47 -5.60 9.72
CA VAL A 282 14.60 -6.56 9.00
C VAL A 282 14.56 -6.22 7.52
N PHE A 283 14.39 -4.95 7.15
CA PHE A 283 14.45 -4.52 5.76
C PHE A 283 15.83 -4.76 5.12
N ARG A 284 16.91 -4.52 5.87
CA ARG A 284 18.28 -4.85 5.41
C ARG A 284 18.46 -6.36 5.20
N MET A 285 17.89 -7.18 6.06
CA MET A 285 17.90 -8.64 5.90
C MET A 285 17.09 -9.07 4.66
N PHE A 286 15.88 -8.53 4.44
CA PHE A 286 15.14 -8.78 3.20
C PHE A 286 15.94 -8.39 1.95
N GLY A 287 16.67 -7.27 1.98
CA GLY A 287 17.56 -6.87 0.90
C GLY A 287 18.73 -7.82 0.61
N LYS A 288 19.07 -8.72 1.54
CA LYS A 288 20.09 -9.77 1.38
C LYS A 288 19.50 -11.12 0.95
N MET A 289 18.18 -11.26 0.90
CA MET A 289 17.50 -12.49 0.52
C MET A 289 17.28 -12.51 -0.99
N SER A 290 18.16 -13.18 -1.73
CA SER A 290 18.14 -13.29 -3.19
C SER A 290 17.60 -14.64 -3.67
N GLY A 291 17.19 -14.66 -4.95
CA GLY A 291 16.77 -15.88 -5.64
C GLY A 291 15.33 -16.28 -5.35
N ASN A 292 15.10 -17.59 -5.30
CA ASN A 292 13.76 -18.16 -5.15
C ASN A 292 13.48 -18.45 -3.69
N ARG A 293 12.27 -18.13 -3.23
CA ARG A 293 11.79 -18.58 -1.92
C ARG A 293 11.81 -20.10 -1.86
N VAL A 294 12.21 -20.65 -0.72
CA VAL A 294 12.16 -22.09 -0.44
C VAL A 294 11.20 -22.37 0.70
N GLU A 295 10.74 -23.61 0.77
CA GLU A 295 9.89 -24.07 1.86
C GLU A 295 10.61 -23.97 3.21
N VAL A 296 9.89 -23.52 4.22
CA VAL A 296 10.33 -23.47 5.62
C VAL A 296 9.28 -24.16 6.46
N SER A 297 9.71 -25.07 7.33
CA SER A 297 8.87 -25.74 8.31
C SER A 297 9.55 -25.74 9.68
N GLY A 298 8.73 -25.74 10.73
CA GLY A 298 9.20 -25.70 12.12
C GLY A 298 8.07 -26.06 13.08
N SER A 299 8.41 -26.60 14.25
CA SER A 299 7.43 -27.08 15.23
C SER A 299 6.62 -25.98 15.91
N ASN A 300 7.17 -24.76 16.01
CA ASN A 300 6.55 -23.61 16.67
C ASN A 300 6.14 -22.51 15.70
N PHE A 301 6.09 -22.80 14.38
CA PHE A 301 5.62 -21.83 13.39
C PHE A 301 4.10 -21.91 13.28
N TYR A 302 3.40 -20.87 13.76
CA TYR A 302 1.95 -20.94 13.89
C TYR A 302 1.29 -21.01 12.51
N PRO A 303 0.34 -21.93 12.30
CA PRO A 303 -0.37 -22.06 11.03
C PRO A 303 -0.96 -20.72 10.58
N LEU A 304 -0.87 -20.44 9.28
CA LEU A 304 -1.36 -19.19 8.68
C LEU A 304 -2.80 -18.90 9.11
N LYS A 305 -3.69 -19.89 9.05
CA LYS A 305 -5.10 -19.75 9.44
C LYS A 305 -5.25 -19.26 10.89
N THR A 306 -4.48 -19.81 11.81
CA THR A 306 -4.51 -19.43 13.24
C THR A 306 -4.12 -17.96 13.39
N VAL A 307 -2.99 -17.53 12.82
CA VAL A 307 -2.52 -16.15 12.94
C VAL A 307 -3.44 -15.17 12.19
N ARG A 308 -4.01 -15.57 11.06
CA ARG A 308 -5.02 -14.78 10.36
C ARG A 308 -6.28 -14.59 11.21
N ASP A 309 -6.79 -15.64 11.86
CA ASP A 309 -8.07 -15.58 12.58
C ASP A 309 -7.95 -14.83 13.91
N SER A 310 -6.92 -15.13 14.71
CA SER A 310 -6.80 -14.64 16.08
C SER A 310 -5.51 -13.85 16.37
N SER A 311 -4.59 -13.75 15.39
CA SER A 311 -3.20 -13.32 15.61
C SER A 311 -2.47 -14.23 16.59
N VAL A 312 -1.24 -13.86 16.98
CA VAL A 312 -0.48 -14.62 17.98
C VAL A 312 -0.98 -14.21 19.37
N ARG A 313 -1.46 -15.18 20.16
CA ARG A 313 -2.12 -14.93 21.45
C ARG A 313 -1.64 -15.82 22.58
N ASN A 314 -1.34 -17.08 22.28
CA ASN A 314 -0.88 -18.07 23.23
C ASN A 314 0.42 -18.63 22.70
N GLY A 315 1.46 -18.77 23.51
CA GLY A 315 2.74 -19.36 23.12
C GLY A 315 3.63 -18.47 22.23
N GLU A 316 4.82 -18.99 21.95
CA GLU A 316 5.84 -18.34 21.12
C GLU A 316 5.68 -18.78 19.67
N ASP A 317 5.43 -17.82 18.78
CA ASP A 317 5.45 -18.06 17.33
C ASP A 317 6.87 -17.86 16.80
N ILE A 318 7.51 -18.96 16.42
CA ILE A 318 8.87 -18.97 15.86
C ILE A 318 8.78 -19.54 14.45
N GLY A 319 8.76 -18.63 13.48
CA GLY A 319 8.66 -18.94 12.05
C GLY A 319 9.97 -18.73 11.31
N GLY A 320 9.89 -18.72 9.99
CA GLY A 320 11.02 -18.28 9.18
C GLY A 320 10.66 -18.00 7.74
N LEU A 321 11.55 -17.29 7.06
CA LEU A 321 11.51 -17.05 5.63
C LEU A 321 12.88 -17.40 5.06
N ALA A 322 12.91 -18.15 3.97
CA ALA A 322 14.16 -18.57 3.35
C ALA A 322 14.15 -18.40 1.84
N SER A 323 15.32 -18.11 1.28
CA SER A 323 15.54 -17.97 -0.16
C SER A 323 16.86 -18.62 -0.56
N LYS A 324 16.94 -19.14 -1.79
CA LYS A 324 18.20 -19.60 -2.37
C LYS A 324 18.38 -19.10 -3.80
N ASP A 325 19.61 -18.77 -4.14
CA ASP A 325 20.07 -18.65 -5.52
C ASP A 325 21.12 -19.73 -5.83
N LYS A 326 21.90 -19.56 -6.90
CA LYS A 326 22.90 -20.55 -7.33
C LYS A 326 24.01 -20.76 -6.30
N ASN A 327 24.37 -19.73 -5.54
CA ASN A 327 25.58 -19.71 -4.71
C ASN A 327 25.29 -19.38 -3.24
N THR A 328 24.09 -18.91 -2.90
CA THR A 328 23.74 -18.47 -1.55
C THR A 328 22.39 -19.00 -1.12
N ALA A 329 22.27 -19.25 0.19
CA ALA A 329 21.02 -19.51 0.86
C ALA A 329 20.91 -18.56 2.06
N SER A 330 19.77 -17.89 2.18
CA SER A 330 19.47 -16.95 3.26
C SER A 330 18.29 -17.47 4.05
N VAL A 331 18.40 -17.44 5.38
CA VAL A 331 17.34 -17.84 6.31
C VAL A 331 17.16 -16.73 7.33
N MET A 332 15.93 -16.25 7.45
CA MET A 332 15.46 -15.37 8.53
C MET A 332 14.58 -16.20 9.45
N VAL A 333 14.84 -16.13 10.76
CA VAL A 333 14.05 -16.76 11.84
C VAL A 333 13.49 -15.66 12.72
#